data_AF-A0A6P7SGN0-F1
#
_entry.id   AF-A0A6P7SGN0-F1
#
_cell.length_a   1.000
_cell.length_b   1.000
_cell.length_c   1.000
_cell.angle_alpha   90.00
_cell.angle_beta   90.00
_cell.angle_gamma   90.00
#
_symmetry.space_group_name_H-M   'P 1'
#
loop_
_entity.id
_entity.type
_entity.pdbx_description
1 polymer ?
#
loop_
_entity_poly.entity_id
_entity_poly.type
_entity_poly.pdbx_seq_one_letter_code
_entity_poly.pdbx_strand_id
1 'polypeptide(L)'
;MKNICEVYPDAVKAHTCQLWFKRFKDGNCDMSDKSHIGRQPTLNDDLLNETIVSDPHQSTRDLVQKLNVLCSAIHKHLKQIEKTYKERIWTPHEAMFEDQTQCPTICS
;
A
#
# COMPACT_ATOMS: atom_id res chain seq x y z
N MET A 1 -34.19 2.60 -34.95
CA MET A 1 -33.11 2.35 -33.96
C MET A 1 -33.78 1.87 -32.69
N LYS A 2 -33.43 0.67 -32.17
CA LYS A 2 -34.01 0.16 -30.92
C LYS A 2 -33.24 0.72 -29.72
N ASN A 3 -33.93 1.00 -28.61
CA ASN A 3 -33.30 1.47 -27.38
C ASN A 3 -32.52 0.31 -26.74
N ILE A 4 -31.25 0.52 -26.40
CA ILE A 4 -30.38 -0.52 -25.81
C ILE A 4 -30.99 -1.04 -24.49
N CYS A 5 -31.64 -0.18 -23.69
CA CYS A 5 -32.31 -0.58 -22.46
C CYS A 5 -33.55 -1.45 -22.68
N GLU A 6 -34.19 -1.37 -23.85
CA GLU A 6 -35.32 -2.24 -24.20
C GLU A 6 -34.85 -3.61 -24.70
N VAL A 7 -33.74 -3.63 -25.46
CA VAL A 7 -33.16 -4.87 -25.99
C VAL A 7 -32.43 -5.66 -24.90
N TYR A 8 -31.80 -4.97 -23.95
CA TYR A 8 -31.00 -5.54 -22.87
C TYR A 8 -31.38 -4.95 -21.50
N PRO A 9 -32.55 -5.32 -20.95
CA PRO A 9 -33.08 -4.73 -19.71
C PRO A 9 -32.17 -4.95 -18.49
N ASP A 10 -31.43 -6.06 -18.46
CA ASP A 10 -30.56 -6.42 -17.32
C ASP A 10 -29.09 -6.01 -17.49
N ALA A 11 -28.69 -5.52 -18.68
CA ALA A 11 -27.29 -5.22 -18.97
C ALA A 11 -26.84 -3.86 -18.42
N VAL A 12 -27.68 -2.83 -18.59
CA VAL A 12 -27.35 -1.45 -18.18
C VAL A 12 -28.60 -0.66 -17.85
N LYS A 13 -28.55 0.08 -16.74
CA LYS A 13 -29.63 0.98 -16.33
C LYS A 13 -29.70 2.18 -17.29
N ALA A 14 -30.91 2.69 -17.52
CA ALA A 14 -31.15 3.82 -18.43
C ALA A 14 -30.29 5.06 -18.16
N HIS A 15 -30.08 5.40 -16.87
CA HIS A 15 -29.24 6.53 -16.47
C HIS A 15 -27.77 6.35 -16.90
N THR A 16 -27.25 5.11 -16.86
CA THR A 16 -25.89 4.78 -17.29
C THR A 16 -25.74 4.95 -18.79
N CYS A 17 -26.72 4.47 -19.58
CA CYS A 17 -26.76 4.66 -21.02
C CYS A 17 -26.77 6.13 -21.42
N GLN A 18 -27.56 6.97 -20.73
CA GLN A 18 -27.62 8.41 -20.99
C GLN A 18 -26.29 9.11 -20.70
N LEU A 19 -25.61 8.75 -19.59
CA LEU A 19 -24.31 9.31 -19.24
C LEU A 19 -23.25 8.98 -20.29
N TRP A 20 -23.18 7.72 -20.73
CA TRP A 20 -22.27 7.30 -21.79
C TRP A 20 -22.59 7.97 -23.12
N PHE A 21 -23.87 8.05 -23.50
CA PHE A 21 -24.27 8.72 -24.72
C PHE A 21 -23.88 10.21 -24.72
N LYS A 22 -23.97 10.89 -23.57
CA LYS A 22 -23.46 12.26 -23.41
C LYS A 22 -21.95 12.32 -23.63
N ARG A 23 -21.17 11.45 -22.96
CA ARG A 23 -19.71 11.40 -23.09
C ARG A 23 -19.28 11.15 -24.54
N PHE A 24 -19.97 10.26 -25.26
CA PHE A 24 -19.71 9.98 -26.67
C PHE A 24 -20.03 11.17 -27.57
N LYS A 25 -21.11 11.91 -27.30
CA LYS A 25 -21.40 13.17 -28.02
C LYS A 25 -20.34 14.24 -27.78
N ASP A 26 -19.73 14.25 -26.60
CA ASP A 26 -18.63 15.16 -26.26
C ASP A 26 -17.28 14.70 -26.85
N GLY A 27 -17.27 13.66 -27.70
CA GLY A 27 -16.06 13.12 -28.36
C GLY A 27 -15.20 12.24 -27.46
N ASN A 28 -15.63 11.96 -26.23
CA ASN A 28 -14.92 11.09 -25.30
C ASN A 28 -15.40 9.64 -25.45
N CYS A 29 -14.71 8.88 -26.30
CA CYS A 29 -14.92 7.45 -26.54
C CYS A 29 -14.04 6.54 -25.66
N ASP A 30 -13.36 7.10 -24.64
CA ASP A 30 -12.55 6.30 -23.71
C ASP A 30 -13.45 5.43 -22.84
N MET A 31 -13.39 4.12 -23.09
CA MET A 31 -14.11 3.09 -22.34
C MET A 31 -13.32 2.59 -21.13
N SER A 32 -12.08 3.06 -20.93
CA SER A 32 -11.31 2.67 -19.75
C SER A 32 -11.97 3.19 -18.48
N ASP A 33 -11.96 2.36 -17.45
CA ASP A 33 -12.40 2.82 -16.14
C ASP A 33 -11.38 3.81 -15.62
N LYS A 34 -11.84 5.03 -15.35
CA LYS A 34 -10.97 6.07 -14.81
C LYS A 34 -10.59 5.64 -13.40
N SER A 35 -9.29 5.72 -13.11
CA SER A 35 -8.77 5.44 -11.78
C SER A 35 -9.63 6.15 -10.75
N HIS A 36 -10.37 5.36 -9.96
CA HIS A 36 -11.24 5.91 -8.95
C HIS A 36 -10.36 6.53 -7.87
N ILE A 37 -10.27 7.86 -7.85
CA ILE A 37 -9.74 8.59 -6.70
C ILE A 37 -10.79 8.46 -5.59
N GLY A 38 -10.84 7.29 -4.97
CA GLY A 38 -11.61 7.08 -3.75
C GLY A 38 -11.04 7.94 -2.62
N ARG A 39 -11.74 7.99 -1.48
CA ARG A 39 -11.24 8.63 -0.26
C ARG A 39 -9.97 7.90 0.20
N GLN A 40 -8.80 8.41 -0.19
CA GLN A 40 -7.53 8.02 0.40
C GLN A 40 -7.61 8.39 1.89
N PRO A 41 -7.30 7.46 2.82
CA PRO A 41 -7.11 7.82 4.22
C PRO A 41 -6.11 8.98 4.30
N THR A 42 -6.37 9.96 5.16
CA THR A 42 -5.51 11.15 5.33
C THR A 42 -4.22 10.81 6.07
N LEU A 43 -3.58 9.68 5.76
CA LEU A 43 -2.27 9.35 6.30
C LEU A 43 -1.23 10.02 5.40
N ASN A 44 -0.40 10.86 6.02
CA ASN A 44 0.74 11.46 5.34
C ASN A 44 1.85 10.40 5.20
N ASP A 45 2.27 10.13 3.96
CA ASP A 45 3.32 9.17 3.63
C ASP A 45 4.67 9.55 4.25
N ASP A 46 4.98 10.85 4.35
CA ASP A 46 6.21 11.35 4.96
C ASP A 46 6.24 11.04 6.46
N LEU A 47 5.12 11.25 7.15
CA LEU A 47 4.98 10.95 8.58
C LEU A 47 5.10 9.44 8.85
N LEU A 48 4.49 8.62 7.99
CA LEU A 48 4.60 7.17 8.07
C LEU A 48 6.05 6.72 7.88
N ASN A 49 6.74 7.27 6.88
CA ASN A 49 8.14 6.96 6.61
C ASN A 49 9.06 7.37 7.75
N GLU A 50 8.89 8.58 8.31
CA GLU A 50 9.67 9.05 9.46
C GLU A 50 9.49 8.14 10.68
N THR A 51 8.25 7.73 10.96
CA THR A 51 7.93 6.81 12.06
C THR A 51 8.64 5.46 11.91
N ILE A 52 8.68 4.92 10.69
CA ILE A 52 9.36 3.64 10.38
C ILE A 52 10.88 3.79 10.44
N VAL A 53 11.43 4.91 9.97
CA VAL A 53 12.89 5.16 10.00
C VAL A 53 13.37 5.33 11.44
N SER A 54 12.59 6.02 12.28
CA SER A 54 12.92 6.20 13.70
C SER A 54 12.96 4.88 14.48
N ASP A 55 12.08 3.94 14.16
CA ASP A 55 12.02 2.63 14.82
C ASP A 55 11.55 1.56 13.82
N PRO A 56 12.49 0.90 13.14
CA PRO A 56 12.19 -0.08 12.09
C PRO A 56 11.52 -1.37 12.59
N HIS A 57 11.43 -1.58 13.90
CA HIS A 57 10.92 -2.81 14.50
C HIS A 57 9.43 -2.78 14.81
N GLN A 58 8.76 -1.67 14.51
CA GLN A 58 7.34 -1.52 14.80
C GLN A 58 6.49 -2.44 13.95
N SER A 59 5.51 -3.07 14.58
CA SER A 59 4.50 -3.83 13.86
C SER A 59 3.47 -2.90 13.23
N THR A 60 2.75 -3.38 12.22
CA THR A 60 1.60 -2.65 11.67
C THR A 60 0.58 -2.30 12.76
N ARG A 61 0.42 -3.14 13.79
CA ARG A 61 -0.50 -2.88 14.91
C ARG A 61 -0.06 -1.68 15.74
N ASP A 62 1.24 -1.54 15.99
CA ASP A 62 1.79 -0.40 16.73
C ASP A 62 1.60 0.89 15.92
N LEU A 63 1.82 0.83 14.60
CA LEU A 63 1.58 1.97 13.71
C LEU A 63 0.11 2.40 13.69
N VAL A 64 -0.83 1.45 13.71
CA VAL A 64 -2.27 1.74 13.83
C VAL A 64 -2.58 2.49 15.11
N GLN A 65 -2.00 2.05 16.22
CA GLN A 65 -2.22 2.68 17.52
C GLN A 65 -1.59 4.07 17.61
N LYS A 66 -0.39 4.26 17.05
CA LYS A 66 0.33 5.55 17.05
C LYS A 66 -0.29 6.58 16.13
N LEU A 67 -0.65 6.17 14.92
CA LEU A 67 -1.14 7.06 13.86
C LEU A 67 -2.68 7.17 13.86
N ASN A 68 -3.36 6.37 14.68
CA ASN A 68 -4.83 6.31 14.80
C ASN A 68 -5.53 6.13 13.44
N VAL A 69 -4.98 5.26 12.60
CA VAL A 69 -5.50 4.94 11.25
C VAL A 69 -5.77 3.45 11.12
N LEU A 70 -6.68 3.08 10.23
CA LEU A 70 -7.02 1.68 9.99
C LEU A 70 -5.83 0.89 9.41
N CYS A 71 -5.71 -0.40 9.76
CA CYS A 71 -4.67 -1.29 9.21
C CYS A 71 -4.62 -1.27 7.67
N SER A 72 -5.80 -1.19 7.02
CA SER A 72 -5.91 -1.16 5.56
C SER A 72 -5.33 0.10 4.94
N ALA A 73 -5.35 1.23 5.66
CA ALA A 73 -4.68 2.45 5.25
C ALA A 73 -3.17 2.23 5.29
N ILE A 74 -2.64 1.77 6.43
CA ILE A 74 -1.20 1.57 6.61
C ILE A 74 -0.62 0.65 5.54
N HIS A 75 -1.27 -0.48 5.25
CA HIS A 75 -0.80 -1.38 4.19
C HIS A 75 -0.78 -0.74 2.79
N LYS A 76 -1.78 0.10 2.47
CA LYS A 76 -1.81 0.83 1.19
C LYS A 76 -0.67 1.83 1.11
N HIS A 77 -0.49 2.62 2.16
CA HIS A 77 0.55 3.65 2.24
C HIS A 77 1.95 3.04 2.24
N LEU A 78 2.20 1.96 3.01
CA LEU A 78 3.46 1.19 2.97
C LEU A 78 3.81 0.73 1.55
N LYS A 79 2.81 0.30 0.77
CA LYS A 79 2.99 -0.08 -0.63
C LYS A 79 3.29 1.11 -1.53
N GLN A 80 2.70 2.28 -1.26
CA GLN A 80 2.98 3.52 -2.00
C GLN A 80 4.40 4.02 -1.76
N ILE A 81 4.92 3.91 -0.53
CA ILE A 81 6.30 4.30 -0.17
C ILE A 81 7.34 3.18 -0.36
N GLU A 82 6.96 2.07 -1.00
CA GLU A 82 7.81 0.90 -1.28
C GLU A 82 8.55 0.31 -0.06
N LYS A 83 7.97 0.46 1.15
CA LYS A 83 8.54 -0.12 2.37
C LYS A 83 8.08 -1.56 2.51
N THR A 84 9.05 -2.46 2.62
CA THR A 84 8.84 -3.88 2.92
C THR A 84 9.52 -4.24 4.22
N TYR A 85 8.90 -5.10 5.01
CA TYR A 85 9.55 -5.68 6.17
C TYR A 85 10.69 -6.60 5.69
N LYS A 86 11.88 -6.40 6.24
CA LYS A 86 13.04 -7.28 6.03
C LYS A 86 13.44 -7.82 7.38
N GLU A 87 13.45 -9.13 7.52
CA GLU A 87 14.00 -9.78 8.70
C GLU A 87 15.47 -9.39 8.82
N ARG A 88 15.87 -8.94 10.02
CA ARG A 88 17.30 -8.66 10.25
C ARG A 88 18.06 -9.98 10.19
N ILE A 89 19.23 -9.92 9.55
CA ILE A 89 20.22 -11.00 9.62
C ILE A 89 20.61 -11.15 11.09
N TRP A 90 20.59 -12.39 11.58
CA TRP A 90 20.97 -12.71 12.96
C TRP A 90 22.46 -12.44 13.13
N THR A 91 22.82 -11.30 13.71
CA THR A 91 24.19 -11.03 14.14
C THR A 91 24.38 -11.62 15.55
N PRO A 92 25.29 -12.59 15.73
CA PRO A 92 25.70 -13.03 17.07
C PRO A 92 26.15 -11.81 17.87
N HIS A 93 25.73 -11.72 19.13
CA HIS A 93 25.96 -10.52 19.95
C HIS A 93 27.46 -10.17 20.00
N GLU A 94 27.74 -8.86 20.05
CA GLU A 94 29.08 -8.33 20.18
C GLU A 94 29.78 -8.90 21.42
N ALA A 95 30.99 -9.42 21.18
CA ALA A 95 31.94 -9.75 22.22
C ALA A 95 32.11 -8.54 23.16
N MET A 96 31.97 -8.79 24.45
CA MET A 96 32.34 -7.83 25.47
C MET A 96 33.82 -7.49 25.28
N PHE A 97 34.14 -6.20 25.23
CA PHE A 97 35.52 -5.74 25.25
C PHE A 97 36.20 -6.25 26.53
N GLU A 98 37.49 -6.61 26.38
CA GLU A 98 38.43 -7.23 27.35
C GLU A 98 38.32 -8.78 27.35
N ASP A 99 39.21 -9.55 26.73
CA ASP A 99 40.67 -9.55 26.88
C ASP A 99 41.37 -10.00 25.59
N GLN A 100 42.56 -9.47 25.34
CA GLN A 100 43.43 -9.88 24.25
C GLN A 100 44.00 -11.26 24.56
N THR A 101 44.23 -12.05 23.49
CA THR A 101 44.92 -13.35 23.47
C THR A 101 44.09 -14.55 23.96
N GLN A 102 43.66 -15.40 23.02
CA GLN A 102 44.20 -16.75 22.82
C GLN A 102 43.36 -17.48 21.75
N CYS A 103 43.93 -17.67 20.57
CA CYS A 103 43.37 -18.60 19.59
C CYS A 103 43.62 -20.04 20.09
N PRO A 104 42.60 -20.89 20.30
CA PRO A 104 42.88 -22.29 20.53
C PRO A 104 43.27 -22.93 19.19
N THR A 105 44.49 -23.46 19.17
CA THR A 105 45.09 -24.23 18.09
C THR A 105 44.14 -25.32 17.60
N ILE A 106 43.93 -25.39 16.29
CA ILE A 106 43.25 -26.48 15.60
C ILE A 106 44.05 -27.76 15.86
N CYS A 107 43.43 -28.76 16.48
CA CYS A 107 44.03 -30.09 16.62
C CYS A 107 43.92 -30.88 15.31
N SER A 108 45.05 -31.43 14.88
CA SER A 108 45.17 -32.46 13.84
C SER A 108 44.63 -33.81 14.29
#